data_AF-A0A7C4JL84-F1
#
_entry.id   AF-A0A7C4JL84-F1
#
_cell.length_a   1.000
_cell.length_b   1.000
_cell.length_c   1.000
_cell.angle_alpha   90.00
_cell.angle_beta   90.00
_cell.angle_gamma   90.00
#
_symmetry.space_group_name_H-M   'P 1'
#
loop_
_entity.id
_entity.type
_entity.pdbx_description
1 polymer ?
#
loop_
_entity_poly.entity_id
_entity_poly.type
_entity_poly.pdbx_seq_one_letter_code
_entity_poly.pdbx_strand_id
1 'polypeptide(L)' 'MPKNPSVIFREELAKHGYELLDIYRYRDRDIVRFLDKNSGRVLLYESKKHIDELNTIDEVRSIVSEIMNYIRTKKS' A
#
# COMPACT_ATOMS: atom_id res chain seq x y z
N MET A 1 -21.52 -0.23 6.89
CA MET A 1 -20.85 0.94 6.29
C MET A 1 -19.83 0.42 5.29
N PRO A 2 -19.73 0.97 4.07
CA PRO A 2 -18.59 0.67 3.20
C PRO A 2 -17.32 1.04 3.97
N LYS A 3 -16.38 0.09 4.11
CA LYS A 3 -15.11 0.37 4.78
C LYS A 3 -14.40 1.44 3.95
N ASN A 4 -13.90 2.49 4.62
CA ASN A 4 -13.07 3.51 3.99
C ASN A 4 -11.92 2.81 3.21
N PRO A 5 -11.62 3.21 1.96
CA PRO A 5 -10.57 2.61 1.14
C PRO A 5 -9.24 2.41 1.86
N SER A 6 -8.84 3.34 2.73
CA SER A 6 -7.63 3.24 3.54
C SER A 6 -7.67 2.09 4.55
N VAL A 7 -8.86 1.73 5.06
CA VAL A 7 -9.04 0.58 5.96
C VAL A 7 -8.87 -0.72 5.18
N ILE A 8 -9.49 -0.84 4.00
CA ILE A 8 -9.35 -2.02 3.14
C ILE A 8 -7.89 -2.18 2.71
N PHE A 9 -7.24 -1.08 2.32
CA PHE A 9 -5.83 -1.09 1.93
C PHE A 9 -4.91 -1.57 3.05
N ARG A 10 -5.13 -1.09 4.29
CA ARG A 10 -4.42 -1.60 5.47
C ARG A 10 -4.65 -3.10 5.70
N GLU A 11 -5.89 -3.56 5.58
CA GLU A 11 -6.24 -4.98 5.75
C GLU A 11 -5.58 -5.86 4.69
N GLU A 12 -5.57 -5.43 3.42
CA GLU A 12 -4.92 -6.19 2.34
C GLU A 12 -3.39 -6.22 2.52
N LEU A 13 -2.73 -5.12 2.90
CA LEU A 13 -1.30 -5.13 3.23
C LEU A 13 -0.97 -6.10 4.39
N ALA A 14 -1.83 -6.14 5.41
CA ALA A 14 -1.64 -7.01 6.57
C ALA A 14 -1.66 -8.50 6.20
N LYS A 15 -2.47 -8.92 5.22
CA LYS A 15 -2.49 -10.31 4.71
C LYS A 15 -1.16 -10.74 4.11
N HIS A 16 -0.34 -9.79 3.67
CA HIS A 16 0.98 -10.03 3.11
C HIS A 16 2.12 -9.82 4.12
N GLY A 17 1.81 -9.62 5.40
CA GLY A 17 2.81 -9.41 6.45
C GLY A 17 3.36 -7.99 6.53
N TYR A 18 2.66 -7.01 5.96
CA TYR A 18 3.05 -5.60 6.01
C TYR A 18 2.10 -4.77 6.87
N GLU A 19 2.64 -3.80 7.59
CA GLU A 19 1.86 -2.82 8.36
C GLU A 19 1.91 -1.47 7.67
N LEU A 20 0.73 -0.90 7.36
CA LEU A 20 0.66 0.47 6.89
C LEU A 20 1.01 1.43 8.03
N LEU A 21 2.05 2.25 7.83
CA LEU A 21 2.45 3.27 8.80
C LEU A 21 1.78 4.60 8.47
N ASP A 22 2.11 5.17 7.30
CA ASP A 22 1.68 6.49 6.88
C ASP A 22 1.47 6.54 5.36
N ILE A 23 0.61 7.45 4.91
CA ILE A 23 0.45 7.81 3.49
C ILE A 23 0.63 9.32 3.38
N TYR A 24 1.61 9.74 2.59
CA TYR A 24 1.85 11.15 2.29
C TYR A 24 1.28 11.49 0.92
N ARG A 25 0.28 12.35 0.89
CA ARG A 25 -0.35 12.83 -0.34
C ARG A 25 0.43 14.00 -0.94
N TYR A 26 0.79 13.87 -2.21
CA TYR A 26 1.36 14.95 -3.03
C TYR A 26 0.37 15.35 -4.13
N ARG A 27 0.78 16.24 -5.04
CA ARG A 27 -0.09 16.74 -6.11
C ARG A 27 -0.45 15.68 -7.16
N ASP A 28 0.47 14.77 -7.44
CA ASP A 28 0.43 13.83 -8.57
C ASP A 28 0.70 12.38 -8.15
N ARG A 29 0.89 12.13 -6.85
CA ARG A 29 1.28 10.83 -6.30
C ARG A 29 1.01 10.73 -4.81
N ASP A 30 1.02 9.50 -4.31
CA ASP A 30 1.13 9.20 -2.88
C ASP A 30 2.43 8.47 -2.58
N ILE A 31 3.04 8.78 -1.43
CA ILE A 31 4.13 7.97 -0.87
C ILE A 31 3.54 7.13 0.25
N VAL A 32 3.53 5.82 0.06
CA VAL A 32 3.05 4.83 1.03
C VAL A 32 4.24 4.31 1.82
N ARG A 33 4.22 4.49 3.15
CA ARG A 33 5.22 3.95 4.07
C ARG A 33 4.64 2.75 4.81
N PHE A 34 5.34 1.62 4.76
CA PHE A 34 4.89 0.39 5.40
C PHE A 34 6.05 -0.41 6.00
N LEU A 35 5.78 -1.11 7.10
CA LEU A 35 6.73 -1.96 7.80
C LEU A 35 6.60 -3.40 7.31
N ASP A 36 7.69 -4.00 6.86
CA ASP A 36 7.79 -5.45 6.71
C ASP A 36 7.95 -6.08 8.09
N LYS A 37 6.91 -6.78 8.57
CA LYS A 37 6.92 -7.39 9.91
C LYS A 37 7.96 -8.48 10.06
N ASN A 38 8.39 -9.10 8.96
CA ASN A 38 9.37 -10.18 9.00
C ASN A 38 10.81 -9.66 9.12
N SER A 39 11.12 -8.54 8.46
CA SER A 39 12.49 -7.98 8.45
C SER A 39 12.67 -6.77 9.37
N GLY A 40 11.58 -6.21 9.91
CA GLY A 40 11.60 -4.97 10.69
C GLY A 40 11.94 -3.73 9.84
N ARG A 41 12.01 -3.86 8.52
CA ARG A 41 12.40 -2.78 7.61
C ARG A 41 11.20 -1.95 7.20
N VAL A 42 11.39 -0.63 7.21
CA VAL A 42 10.44 0.31 6.63
C VAL A 42 10.70 0.44 5.14
N LEU A 43 9.66 0.27 4.34
CA LEU A 43 9.66 0.35 2.90
C LEU A 43 8.80 1.53 2.45
N LEU A 44 9.18 2.08 1.28
CA LEU A 44 8.50 3.19 0.64
C LEU A 44 8.09 2.78 -0.77
N TYR A 45 6.82 3.02 -1.10
CA TYR A 45 6.27 2.86 -2.44
C TYR A 45 5.67 4.18 -2.92
N GLU A 46 5.98 4.56 -4.15
CA GLU A 46 5.39 5.71 -4.81
C GLU A 46 4.23 5.25 -5.69
N SER A 47 3.01 5.62 -5.32
CA SER A 47 1.80 5.34 -6.09
C SER A 47 1.46 6.53 -6.98
N LYS A 48 1.24 6.28 -8.28
CA LYS A 48 0.74 7.30 -9.22
C LYS A 48 -0.75 7.63 -9.02
N LYS A 49 -1.47 6.82 -8.23
CA LYS A 49 -2.87 7.02 -7.86
C LYS A 49 -2.95 7.38 -6.37
N HIS A 50 -3.86 8.28 -6.02
CA HIS A 50 -4.14 8.55 -4.62
C HIS A 50 -4.90 7.39 -3.98
N ILE A 51 -4.46 6.96 -2.80
CA ILE A 51 -5.01 5.78 -2.11
C ILE A 51 -6.44 6.04 -1.61
N ASP A 52 -6.77 7.30 -1.32
CA ASP A 52 -8.11 7.71 -0.89
C ASP A 52 -9.12 7.83 -2.04
N GLU A 53 -8.65 7.80 -3.29
CA GLU A 53 -9.48 7.83 -4.51
C GLU A 53 -9.85 6.43 -5.02
N LEU A 54 -9.40 5.37 -4.35
CA LEU A 54 -9.72 3.98 -4.72
C LEU A 54 -11.17 3.68 -4.32
N ASN A 55 -12.03 3.44 -5.31
CA ASN A 55 -13.47 3.29 -5.09
C ASN A 55 -13.92 1.84 -4.97
N THR A 56 -13.06 0.90 -5.37
CA THR A 56 -13.37 -0.54 -5.39
C THR A 56 -12.32 -1.37 -4.67
N ILE A 57 -12.73 -2.53 -4.16
CA ILE A 57 -11.80 -3.49 -3.54
C ILE A 57 -10.77 -4.02 -4.54
N ASP A 58 -11.12 -4.10 -5.82
CA ASP A 58 -10.24 -4.59 -6.87
C ASP A 58 -9.13 -3.58 -7.20
N GLU A 59 -9.43 -2.27 -7.17
CA GLU A 59 -8.41 -1.22 -7.26
C GLU A 59 -7.42 -1.28 -6.10
N VAL A 60 -7.93 -1.48 -4.88
CA VAL A 60 -7.09 -1.64 -3.67
C VAL A 60 -6.17 -2.85 -3.83
N ARG A 61 -6.71 -4.01 -4.22
CA ARG A 61 -5.93 -5.24 -4.45
C ARG A 61 -4.92 -5.09 -5.58
N SER A 62 -5.24 -4.34 -6.63
CA SER A 62 -4.31 -4.05 -7.73
C SER A 62 -3.10 -3.29 -7.22
N ILE A 63 -3.29 -2.23 -6.44
CA ILE A 63 -2.17 -1.46 -5.89
C ILE A 63 -1.34 -2.30 -4.90
N VAL A 64 -1.99 -3.11 -4.05
CA VAL A 64 -1.24 -4.02 -3.16
C VAL A 64 -0.40 -5.00 -3.97
N SER A 65 -0.93 -5.52 -5.08
CA SER A 65 -0.18 -6.41 -5.98
C SER A 65 1.01 -5.70 -6.64
N GLU A 66 0.86 -4.44 -7.04
CA GLU A 66 1.97 -3.61 -7.54
C GLU A 66 3.06 -3.43 -6.47
N ILE A 67 2.66 -3.15 -5.22
CA ILE A 67 3.59 -3.05 -4.08
C ILE A 67 4.36 -4.36 -3.90
N MET A 68 3.68 -5.51 -3.92
CA MET A 68 4.33 -6.81 -3.78
C MET A 68 5.33 -7.08 -4.90
N ASN A 69 5.00 -6.72 -6.13
CA ASN A 69 5.89 -6.85 -7.28
C ASN A 69 7.12 -5.94 -7.14
N TYR A 70 6.93 -4.67 -6.73
CA TYR A 70 8.02 -3.72 -6.49
C TYR A 70 8.99 -4.20 -5.39
N ILE A 71 8.47 -4.78 -4.31
CA ILE A 71 9.32 -5.32 -3.24
C ILE A 71 10.14 -6.51 -3.75
N ARG A 72 9.54 -7.39 -4.57
CA ARG A 72 10.23 -8.53 -5.16
C ARG A 72 11.37 -8.11 -6.07
N THR A 73 11.16 -7.10 -6.91
CA THR A 73 12.19 -6.61 -7.85
C THR A 73 13.34 -5.89 -7.15
N LYS A 74 13.10 -5.24 -6.00
CA LYS A 74 14.18 -4.62 -5.20
C LYS A 74 14.99 -5.59 -4.35
N LYS A 75 14.51 -6.82 -4.15
CA LYS A 75 15.24 -7.88 -3.44
C LYS A 75 16.10 -8.74 -4.38
N SER A 76 15.93 -8.62 -5.69
CA SER A 76 16.76 -9.29 -6.72
C SER A 76 17.94 -8.42 -7.11
#